data_AF-D8M8V3-F1
#
_entry.id   AF-D8M8V3-F1
#
_cell.length_a   1.000
_cell.length_b   1.000
_cell.length_c   1.000
_cell.angle_alpha   90.00
_cell.angle_beta   90.00
_cell.angle_gamma   90.00
#
_symmetry.space_group_name_H-M   'P 1'
#
loop_
_entity.id
_entity.type
_entity.pdbx_description
1 polymer ?
#
loop_
_entity_poly.entity_id
_entity_poly.type
_entity_poly.pdbx_seq_one_letter_code
_entity_poly.pdbx_strand_id
1 'polypeptide(L)'
;MTERNCFRIGSVGVMDILEPHSTNQDLQAKDLYQLGSLLVVLGCRGAVFPDIKTLAVHYSEKFVKVVQLLLSAQSPASVVLEQCTAQIVKTLNSSLSTCDTYYNDLRKEYANGRYMRLLTKLAFVNERPDEKGGYSWSDTGDRYILRLFRDFVFHQKDEEGRAVVDFGHVIDSLAKLDVGDPETIPLCSPDGKTVLVCSYGDVRRCLENVYSELMAARFGERRMNASQFVVGQGMSPMSSGGGIGFMPGKKERM
;
A
#
# COMPACT_ATOMS: atom_id res chain seq x y z
N MET A 1 23.74 5.59 -12.32
CA MET A 1 23.41 5.83 -10.91
C MET A 1 21.92 5.60 -10.75
N THR A 2 21.51 4.58 -10.01
CA THR A 2 20.08 4.24 -9.82
C THR A 2 19.48 4.96 -8.62
N GLU A 3 20.29 5.21 -7.57
CA GLU A 3 19.91 5.93 -6.35
C GLU A 3 21.11 6.73 -5.80
N ARG A 4 20.87 7.64 -4.85
CA ARG A 4 21.93 8.47 -4.23
C ARG A 4 22.96 7.56 -3.56
N ASN A 5 24.24 7.71 -3.92
CA ASN A 5 25.35 6.89 -3.42
C ASN A 5 25.21 5.36 -3.66
N CYS A 6 24.31 4.93 -4.54
CA CYS A 6 24.22 3.53 -4.96
C CYS A 6 24.93 3.36 -6.32
N PHE A 7 26.09 2.69 -6.28
CA PHE A 7 26.87 2.37 -7.46
C PHE A 7 26.76 0.88 -7.74
N ARG A 8 26.53 0.52 -9.00
CA ARG A 8 26.49 -0.87 -9.47
C ARG A 8 27.45 -0.98 -10.65
N ILE A 9 28.20 -2.07 -10.70
CA ILE A 9 29.06 -2.37 -11.84
C ILE A 9 28.16 -2.95 -12.94
N GLY A 10 28.15 -2.32 -14.11
CA GLY A 10 27.42 -2.80 -15.29
C GLY A 10 28.29 -3.72 -16.14
N SER A 11 27.64 -4.49 -17.02
CA SER A 11 28.31 -5.30 -18.06
C SER A 11 29.38 -6.29 -17.56
N VAL A 12 29.22 -6.79 -16.33
CA VAL A 12 30.06 -7.89 -15.81
C VAL A 12 29.85 -9.13 -16.69
N GLY A 13 30.92 -9.81 -17.09
CA GLY A 13 30.86 -11.03 -17.92
C GLY A 13 31.00 -10.81 -19.43
N VAL A 14 30.88 -9.58 -19.94
CA VAL A 14 31.06 -9.31 -21.38
C VAL A 14 32.51 -9.57 -21.80
N MET A 15 33.47 -9.07 -21.01
CA MET A 15 34.90 -9.27 -21.29
C MET A 15 35.34 -10.73 -21.11
N ASP A 16 34.71 -11.48 -20.19
CA ASP A 16 35.01 -12.90 -19.97
C ASP A 16 34.63 -13.76 -21.19
N ILE A 17 33.56 -13.36 -21.90
CA ILE A 17 33.13 -14.01 -23.15
C ILE A 17 34.07 -13.64 -24.31
N LEU A 18 34.58 -12.41 -24.35
CA LEU A 18 35.44 -11.91 -25.42
C LEU A 18 36.91 -12.37 -25.27
N GLU A 19 37.40 -12.56 -24.04
CA GLU A 19 38.80 -12.89 -23.72
C GLU A 19 38.92 -14.09 -22.75
N PRO A 20 38.56 -15.32 -23.17
CA PRO A 20 38.39 -16.47 -22.28
C PRO A 20 39.69 -17.12 -21.73
N HIS A 21 40.88 -16.66 -22.15
CA HIS A 21 42.16 -17.35 -21.88
C HIS A 21 43.03 -16.71 -20.79
N SER A 22 42.48 -15.78 -20.01
CA SER A 22 43.24 -15.07 -18.98
C SER A 22 43.26 -15.83 -17.65
N THR A 23 44.42 -15.85 -16.98
CA THR A 23 44.53 -16.38 -15.61
C THR A 23 43.76 -15.48 -14.65
N ASN A 24 42.89 -16.07 -13.80
CA ASN A 24 42.06 -15.32 -12.84
C ASN A 24 42.87 -14.37 -11.93
N GLN A 25 44.08 -14.77 -11.53
CA GLN A 25 44.92 -13.96 -10.64
C GLN A 25 45.43 -12.68 -11.31
N ASP A 26 45.76 -12.75 -12.60
CA ASP A 26 46.21 -11.59 -13.39
C ASP A 26 45.04 -10.63 -13.65
N LEU A 27 43.83 -11.17 -13.89
CA LEU A 27 42.61 -10.36 -14.02
C LEU A 27 42.28 -9.63 -12.71
N GLN A 28 42.35 -10.32 -11.58
CA GLN A 28 42.12 -9.70 -10.26
C GLN A 28 43.13 -8.60 -9.94
N ALA A 29 44.41 -8.80 -10.28
CA ALA A 29 45.44 -7.77 -10.11
C ALA A 29 45.17 -6.55 -11.02
N LYS A 30 44.73 -6.77 -12.26
CA LYS A 30 44.28 -5.71 -13.17
C LYS A 30 43.08 -4.96 -12.61
N ASP A 31 42.09 -5.64 -12.02
CA ASP A 31 40.92 -5.01 -11.41
C ASP A 31 41.31 -4.08 -10.26
N LEU A 32 42.23 -4.50 -9.39
CA LEU A 32 42.74 -3.67 -8.28
C LEU A 32 43.46 -2.43 -8.81
N TYR A 33 44.29 -2.58 -9.83
CA TYR A 33 44.98 -1.46 -10.47
C TYR A 33 44.00 -0.48 -11.13
N GLN A 34 43.00 -0.99 -11.86
CA GLN A 34 41.97 -0.18 -12.51
C GLN A 34 41.09 0.55 -11.50
N LEU A 35 40.75 -0.10 -10.38
CA LEU A 35 40.03 0.54 -9.28
C LEU A 35 40.86 1.68 -8.67
N GLY A 36 42.16 1.46 -8.44
CA GLY A 36 43.08 2.50 -7.99
C GLY A 36 43.14 3.68 -8.96
N SER A 37 43.28 3.40 -10.25
CA SER A 37 43.30 4.42 -11.32
C SER A 37 41.99 5.23 -11.36
N LEU A 38 40.84 4.55 -11.24
CA LEU A 38 39.53 5.20 -11.17
C LEU A 38 39.43 6.15 -9.96
N LEU A 39 39.92 5.74 -8.79
CA LEU A 39 39.92 6.58 -7.59
C LEU A 39 40.78 7.83 -7.75
N VAL A 40 41.94 7.74 -8.42
CA VAL A 40 42.78 8.91 -8.71
C VAL A 40 42.05 9.87 -9.66
N VAL A 41 41.42 9.35 -10.73
CA VAL A 41 40.65 10.17 -11.68
C VAL A 41 39.49 10.88 -11.00
N LEU A 42 38.73 10.17 -10.16
CA LEU A 42 37.62 10.73 -9.39
C LEU A 42 38.10 11.78 -8.37
N GLY A 43 39.18 11.49 -7.65
CA GLY A 43 39.73 12.39 -6.65
C GLY A 43 40.38 13.65 -7.24
N CYS A 44 40.97 13.55 -8.44
CA CYS A 44 41.52 14.69 -9.17
C CYS A 44 40.45 15.49 -9.95
N ARG A 45 39.15 15.14 -9.83
CA ARG A 45 38.01 15.84 -10.44
C ARG A 45 38.19 16.13 -11.95
N GLY A 46 38.80 15.19 -12.69
CA GLY A 46 39.02 15.35 -14.13
C GLY A 46 40.30 16.11 -14.54
N ALA A 47 41.32 16.17 -13.68
CA ALA A 47 42.64 16.65 -14.08
C ALA A 47 43.22 15.83 -15.25
N VAL A 48 43.86 16.51 -16.21
CA VAL A 48 44.45 15.93 -17.43
C VAL A 48 45.55 14.91 -17.09
N PHE A 49 46.29 15.15 -16.00
CA PHE A 49 47.29 14.22 -15.46
C PHE A 49 46.92 13.84 -14.02
N PRO A 50 46.18 12.74 -13.83
CA PRO A 50 45.83 12.25 -12.49
C PRO A 50 47.12 11.79 -11.78
N ASP A 51 47.55 12.52 -10.76
CA ASP A 51 48.71 12.19 -9.93
C ASP A 51 48.31 12.00 -8.46
N ILE A 52 48.97 11.04 -7.81
CA ILE A 52 48.79 10.72 -6.39
C ILE A 52 49.19 11.92 -5.52
N LYS A 53 50.16 12.73 -5.95
CA LYS A 53 50.59 13.93 -5.22
C LYS A 53 49.46 14.94 -5.08
N THR A 54 48.70 15.17 -6.16
CA THR A 54 47.53 16.04 -6.15
C THR A 54 46.44 15.50 -5.22
N LEU A 55 46.27 14.18 -5.20
CA LEU A 55 45.32 13.51 -4.31
C LEU A 55 45.69 13.71 -2.82
N ALA A 56 46.98 13.65 -2.50
CA ALA A 56 47.48 13.80 -1.13
C ALA A 56 47.27 15.20 -0.54
N VAL A 57 47.12 16.22 -1.38
CA VAL A 57 46.81 17.59 -0.93
C VAL A 57 45.36 17.72 -0.46
N HIS A 58 44.44 16.96 -1.06
CA HIS A 58 42.99 17.15 -0.85
C HIS A 58 42.32 16.10 0.03
N TYR A 59 42.97 14.94 0.24
CA TYR A 59 42.39 13.81 0.94
C TYR A 59 43.25 13.34 2.12
N SER A 60 42.67 12.52 2.99
CA SER A 60 43.36 11.99 4.15
C SER A 60 44.51 11.06 3.77
N GLU A 61 45.57 11.04 4.58
CA GLU A 61 46.71 10.14 4.37
C GLU A 61 46.29 8.67 4.29
N LYS A 62 45.27 8.27 5.05
CA LYS A 62 44.71 6.91 5.01
C LYS A 62 44.16 6.57 3.62
N PHE A 63 43.47 7.52 2.97
CA PHE A 63 42.95 7.31 1.63
C PHE A 63 44.08 7.20 0.59
N VAL A 64 45.10 8.06 0.69
CA VAL A 64 46.28 8.01 -0.19
C VAL A 64 47.00 6.67 -0.06
N LYS A 65 47.19 6.15 1.16
CA LYS A 65 47.80 4.83 1.40
C LYS A 65 47.01 3.69 0.75
N VAL A 66 45.67 3.73 0.82
CA VAL A 66 44.81 2.73 0.18
C VAL A 66 44.93 2.80 -1.35
N VAL A 67 44.96 3.99 -1.94
CA VAL A 67 45.13 4.17 -3.39
C VAL A 67 46.50 3.69 -3.86
N GLN A 68 47.56 3.97 -3.11
CA GLN A 68 48.91 3.45 -3.38
C GLN A 68 48.96 1.92 -3.33
N LEU A 69 48.25 1.30 -2.38
CA LEU A 69 48.16 -0.16 -2.26
C LEU A 69 47.36 -0.79 -3.42
N LEU A 70 46.34 -0.10 -3.93
CA LEU A 70 45.60 -0.54 -5.12
C LEU A 70 46.45 -0.44 -6.40
N LEU A 71 47.23 0.63 -6.56
CA LEU A 71 48.09 0.84 -7.72
C LEU A 71 49.32 -0.07 -7.73
N SER A 72 49.76 -0.59 -6.59
CA SER A 72 50.87 -1.56 -6.55
C SER A 72 50.45 -2.93 -7.08
N ALA A 73 49.15 -3.25 -7.07
CA ALA A 73 48.53 -4.50 -7.54
C ALA A 73 49.16 -5.80 -7.03
N GLN A 74 49.94 -5.73 -5.94
CA GLN A 74 50.70 -6.85 -5.38
C GLN A 74 50.01 -7.50 -4.18
N SER A 75 49.04 -6.81 -3.58
CA SER A 75 48.34 -7.27 -2.37
C SER A 75 46.98 -7.89 -2.71
N PRO A 76 46.55 -8.95 -2.01
CA PRO A 76 45.21 -9.48 -2.17
C PRO A 76 44.16 -8.46 -1.67
N ALA A 77 42.96 -8.53 -2.25
CA ALA A 77 41.86 -7.62 -1.91
C ALA A 77 41.49 -7.61 -0.42
N SER A 78 41.73 -8.71 0.30
CA SER A 78 41.49 -8.82 1.75
C SER A 78 42.26 -7.76 2.56
N VAL A 79 43.51 -7.48 2.19
CA VAL A 79 44.35 -6.48 2.88
C VAL A 79 43.82 -5.07 2.66
N VAL A 80 43.32 -4.78 1.44
CA VAL A 80 42.65 -3.50 1.14
C VAL A 80 41.39 -3.34 2.00
N LEU A 81 40.59 -4.40 2.12
CA LEU A 81 39.36 -4.39 2.90
C LEU A 81 39.63 -4.18 4.40
N GLU A 82 40.71 -4.76 4.94
CA GLU A 82 41.13 -4.54 6.33
C GLU A 82 41.41 -3.06 6.60
N GLN A 83 42.17 -2.40 5.71
CA GLN A 83 42.44 -0.96 5.82
C GLN A 83 41.14 -0.12 5.75
N CYS A 84 40.16 -0.57 4.97
CA CYS A 84 38.89 0.10 4.78
C CYS A 84 37.81 -0.26 5.82
N THR A 85 38.08 -1.17 6.76
CA THR A 85 37.05 -1.75 7.65
C THR A 85 36.25 -0.69 8.41
N ALA A 86 36.91 0.32 8.98
CA ALA A 86 36.21 1.41 9.68
C ALA A 86 35.24 2.19 8.77
N GLN A 87 35.61 2.41 7.51
CA GLN A 87 34.76 3.12 6.54
C GLN A 87 33.64 2.22 6.02
N ILE A 88 33.89 0.91 5.88
CA ILE A 88 32.87 -0.10 5.55
C ILE A 88 31.81 -0.13 6.65
N VAL A 89 32.22 -0.24 7.93
CA VAL A 89 31.30 -0.22 9.07
C VAL A 89 30.49 1.07 9.12
N LYS A 90 31.12 2.23 8.89
CA LYS A 90 30.42 3.51 8.81
C LYS A 90 29.37 3.53 7.69
N THR A 91 29.73 3.05 6.51
CA THR A 91 28.81 3.00 5.34
C THR A 91 27.68 2.01 5.57
N LEU A 92 27.98 0.87 6.18
CA LEU A 92 26.99 -0.13 6.58
C LEU A 92 25.99 0.46 7.57
N ASN A 93 26.45 1.16 8.61
CA ASN A 93 25.57 1.83 9.57
C ASN A 93 24.68 2.90 8.89
N SER A 94 25.23 3.66 7.96
CA SER A 94 24.45 4.63 7.16
C SER A 94 23.39 3.94 6.29
N SER A 95 23.69 2.75 5.75
CA SER A 95 22.74 1.94 4.98
C SER A 95 21.62 1.41 5.86
N LEU A 96 21.96 0.88 7.04
CA LEU A 96 20.98 0.40 8.03
C LEU A 96 20.06 1.53 8.50
N SER A 97 20.59 2.71 8.80
CA SER A 97 19.79 3.88 9.19
C SER A 97 18.82 4.32 8.08
N THR A 98 19.26 4.27 6.82
CA THR A 98 18.38 4.53 5.67
C THR A 98 17.27 3.47 5.59
N CYS A 99 17.62 2.20 5.81
CA CYS A 99 16.66 1.09 5.85
C CYS A 99 15.60 1.29 6.95
N ASP A 100 16.01 1.66 8.16
CA ASP A 100 15.10 1.96 9.27
C ASP A 100 14.14 3.11 8.92
N THR A 101 14.63 4.12 8.19
CA THR A 101 13.80 5.23 7.71
C THR A 101 12.72 4.71 6.75
N TYR A 102 13.10 3.88 5.77
CA TYR A 102 12.14 3.27 4.86
C TYR A 102 11.15 2.35 5.57
N TYR A 103 11.59 1.57 6.55
CA TYR A 103 10.69 0.73 7.36
C TYR A 103 9.69 1.57 8.15
N ASN A 104 10.10 2.70 8.71
CA ASN A 104 9.21 3.61 9.42
C ASN A 104 8.16 4.22 8.48
N ASP A 105 8.54 4.62 7.28
CA ASP A 105 7.60 5.19 6.31
C ASP A 105 6.66 4.12 5.75
N LEU A 106 7.18 2.93 5.45
CA LEU A 106 6.35 1.79 5.05
C LEU A 106 5.34 1.42 6.14
N ARG A 107 5.72 1.47 7.42
CA ARG A 107 4.82 1.22 8.55
C ARG A 107 3.68 2.24 8.60
N LYS A 108 3.97 3.52 8.36
CA LYS A 108 2.94 4.58 8.30
C LYS A 108 2.00 4.35 7.11
N GLU A 109 2.54 4.05 5.93
CA GLU A 109 1.72 3.79 4.73
C GLU A 109 0.85 2.53 4.88
N TYR A 110 1.38 1.48 5.53
CA TYR A 110 0.60 0.31 5.86
C TYR A 110 -0.60 0.64 6.77
N ALA A 111 -0.39 1.47 7.80
CA ALA A 111 -1.46 1.95 8.67
C ALA A 111 -2.47 2.83 7.91
N ASN A 112 -2.01 3.75 7.08
CA ASN A 112 -2.85 4.57 6.19
C ASN A 112 -3.75 3.70 5.30
N GLY A 113 -3.21 2.60 4.75
CA GLY A 113 -3.99 1.64 3.98
C GLY A 113 -5.09 0.93 4.78
N ARG A 114 -4.89 0.69 6.08
CA ARG A 114 -5.93 0.16 6.98
C ARG A 114 -7.00 1.21 7.27
N TYR A 115 -6.60 2.42 7.62
CA TYR A 115 -7.51 3.53 7.90
C TYR A 115 -8.34 3.91 6.68
N MET A 116 -7.75 3.92 5.48
CA MET A 116 -8.46 4.16 4.23
C MET A 116 -9.58 3.14 4.00
N ARG A 117 -9.34 1.86 4.28
CA ARG A 117 -10.38 0.82 4.18
C ARG A 117 -11.51 1.05 5.19
N LEU A 118 -11.20 1.45 6.42
CA LEU A 118 -12.22 1.77 7.43
C LEU A 118 -13.03 3.00 7.06
N LEU A 119 -12.38 4.09 6.64
CA LEU A 119 -13.05 5.29 6.13
C LEU A 119 -13.96 4.96 4.96
N THR A 120 -13.51 4.10 4.04
CA THR A 120 -14.32 3.64 2.91
C THR A 120 -15.55 2.86 3.39
N LYS A 121 -15.42 1.94 4.36
CA LYS A 121 -16.57 1.23 4.95
C LYS A 121 -17.54 2.20 5.63
N LEU A 122 -17.03 3.12 6.44
CA LEU A 122 -17.83 4.15 7.11
C LEU A 122 -18.58 5.01 6.09
N ALA A 123 -17.93 5.41 5.00
CA ALA A 123 -18.56 6.19 3.93
C ALA A 123 -19.68 5.43 3.21
N PHE A 124 -19.57 4.10 3.04
CA PHE A 124 -20.66 3.30 2.47
C PHE A 124 -21.87 3.13 3.40
N VAL A 125 -21.64 3.19 4.71
CA VAL A 125 -22.69 3.00 5.73
C VAL A 125 -23.38 4.32 6.09
N ASN A 126 -22.60 5.39 6.24
CA ASN A 126 -23.08 6.69 6.68
C ASN A 126 -23.92 7.38 5.59
N GLU A 127 -24.99 8.06 6.02
CA GLU A 127 -25.86 8.90 5.16
C GLU A 127 -26.44 8.21 3.93
N ARG A 128 -26.49 6.87 3.94
CA ARG A 128 -27.11 6.12 2.86
C ARG A 128 -28.62 6.41 2.82
N PRO A 129 -29.19 6.75 1.64
CA PRO A 129 -30.64 6.91 1.51
C PRO A 129 -31.32 5.55 1.65
N ASP A 130 -32.49 5.54 2.28
CA ASP A 130 -33.30 4.32 2.38
C ASP A 130 -33.85 3.91 1.01
N GLU A 131 -34.20 2.64 0.79
CA GLU A 131 -34.69 2.13 -0.51
C GLU A 131 -35.95 2.86 -1.02
N LYS A 132 -36.68 3.53 -0.11
CA LYS A 132 -37.87 4.34 -0.37
C LYS A 132 -37.60 5.85 -0.41
N GLY A 133 -36.34 6.28 -0.42
CA GLY A 133 -35.94 7.70 -0.43
C GLY A 133 -36.10 8.42 0.91
N GLY A 134 -36.27 7.69 2.01
CA GLY A 134 -36.33 8.24 3.37
C GLY A 134 -34.95 8.40 4.01
N TYR A 135 -34.89 9.15 5.12
CA TYR A 135 -33.66 9.37 5.92
C TYR A 135 -33.53 8.41 7.12
N SER A 136 -34.44 7.44 7.27
CA SER A 136 -34.53 6.52 8.42
C SER A 136 -33.41 5.49 8.52
N TRP A 137 -32.61 5.29 7.47
CA TRP A 137 -31.55 4.28 7.42
C TRP A 137 -30.61 4.32 8.64
N SER A 138 -30.27 5.54 9.08
CA SER A 138 -29.28 5.77 10.14
C SER A 138 -29.87 5.92 11.55
N ASP A 139 -31.19 5.85 11.72
CA ASP A 139 -31.85 6.22 12.99
C ASP A 139 -32.07 5.03 13.94
N THR A 140 -31.64 3.81 13.58
CA THR A 140 -31.92 2.59 14.37
C THR A 140 -30.69 1.70 14.57
N GLY A 141 -30.51 1.18 15.79
CA GLY A 141 -29.56 0.11 16.13
C GLY A 141 -28.09 0.45 15.86
N ASP A 142 -27.35 -0.52 15.30
CA ASP A 142 -25.92 -0.39 14.97
C ASP A 142 -25.63 0.83 14.08
N ARG A 143 -26.55 1.19 13.18
CA ARG A 143 -26.40 2.31 12.24
C ARG A 143 -26.44 3.66 12.95
N TYR A 144 -27.24 3.76 14.02
CA TYR A 144 -27.30 4.95 14.85
C TYR A 144 -25.97 5.17 15.61
N ILE A 145 -25.39 4.11 16.16
CA ILE A 145 -24.08 4.16 16.81
C ILE A 145 -23.01 4.66 15.83
N LEU A 146 -22.99 4.15 14.60
CA LEU A 146 -22.03 4.55 13.56
C LEU A 146 -22.21 6.02 13.12
N ARG A 147 -23.45 6.51 13.07
CA ARG A 147 -23.74 7.92 12.81
C ARG A 147 -23.19 8.82 13.92
N LEU A 148 -23.40 8.46 15.18
CA LEU A 148 -22.85 9.24 16.30
C LEU A 148 -21.32 9.17 16.34
N PHE A 149 -20.74 8.01 16.00
CA PHE A 149 -19.29 7.86 15.89
C PHE A 149 -18.70 8.76 14.79
N ARG A 150 -19.36 8.87 13.64
CA ARG A 150 -18.96 9.85 12.61
C ARG A 150 -18.95 11.27 13.17
N ASP A 151 -19.98 11.65 13.91
CA ASP A 151 -20.06 13.00 14.49
C ASP A 151 -18.96 13.23 15.56
N PHE A 152 -18.66 12.22 16.37
CA PHE A 152 -17.56 12.23 17.33
C PHE A 152 -16.18 12.41 16.66
N VAL A 153 -15.96 11.80 15.49
CA VAL A 153 -14.67 11.84 14.79
C VAL A 153 -14.52 13.10 13.92
N PHE A 154 -15.56 13.48 13.17
CA PHE A 154 -15.45 14.49 12.10
C PHE A 154 -16.18 15.81 12.39
N HIS A 155 -17.08 15.84 13.37
CA HIS A 155 -17.91 17.02 13.67
C HIS A 155 -17.66 17.55 15.08
N GLN A 156 -16.38 17.59 15.48
CA GLN A 156 -15.96 18.16 16.75
C GLN A 156 -16.28 19.66 16.83
N LYS A 157 -16.67 20.12 18.02
CA LYS A 157 -16.91 21.54 18.33
C LYS A 157 -16.13 21.93 19.58
N ASP A 158 -15.60 23.14 19.60
CA ASP A 158 -14.95 23.71 20.80
C ASP A 158 -15.98 24.22 21.81
N GLU A 159 -15.49 24.78 22.93
CA GLU A 159 -16.33 25.34 24.00
C GLU A 159 -17.21 26.49 23.51
N GLU A 160 -16.77 27.22 22.47
CA GLU A 160 -17.55 28.27 21.82
C GLU A 160 -18.46 27.77 20.68
N GLY A 161 -18.50 26.46 20.43
CA GLY A 161 -19.34 25.82 19.42
C GLY A 161 -18.81 25.90 17.99
N ARG A 162 -17.57 26.36 17.78
CA ARG A 162 -16.90 26.43 16.48
C ARG A 162 -16.41 25.04 16.06
N ALA A 163 -16.48 24.76 14.76
CA ALA A 163 -16.01 23.48 14.22
C ALA A 163 -14.49 23.32 14.38
N VAL A 164 -14.07 22.19 14.92
CA VAL A 164 -12.66 21.83 15.12
C VAL A 164 -12.25 20.80 14.08
N VAL A 165 -11.12 21.04 13.42
CA VAL A 165 -10.52 20.09 12.46
C VAL A 165 -9.22 19.59 13.05
N ASP A 166 -9.30 18.49 13.79
CA ASP A 166 -8.14 17.83 14.40
C ASP A 166 -7.83 16.51 13.68
N PHE A 167 -6.77 16.52 12.87
CA PHE A 167 -6.32 15.32 12.16
C PHE A 167 -5.74 14.27 13.11
N GLY A 168 -5.12 14.69 14.22
CA GLY A 168 -4.58 13.79 15.23
C GLY A 168 -5.69 12.96 15.89
N HIS A 169 -6.79 13.61 16.27
CA HIS A 169 -7.99 12.95 16.79
C HIS A 169 -8.56 11.92 15.80
N VAL A 170 -8.67 12.29 14.52
CA VAL A 170 -9.19 11.39 13.49
C VAL A 170 -8.33 10.14 13.35
N ILE A 171 -7.00 10.31 13.26
CA ILE A 171 -6.09 9.17 13.11
C ILE A 171 -6.07 8.30 14.37
N ASP A 172 -6.06 8.88 15.57
CA ASP A 172 -6.11 8.13 16.83
C ASP A 172 -7.42 7.33 16.96
N SER A 173 -8.56 7.97 16.66
CA SER A 173 -9.87 7.32 16.66
C SER A 173 -9.95 6.16 15.68
N LEU A 174 -9.40 6.33 14.46
CA LEU A 174 -9.36 5.25 13.46
C LEU A 174 -8.38 4.14 13.85
N ALA A 175 -7.25 4.47 14.48
CA ALA A 175 -6.30 3.49 15.00
C ALA A 175 -6.91 2.61 16.08
N LYS A 176 -7.61 3.22 17.05
CA LYS A 176 -8.33 2.53 18.11
C LYS A 176 -9.48 1.69 17.56
N LEU A 177 -10.24 2.21 16.58
CA LEU A 177 -11.28 1.45 15.88
C LEU A 177 -10.72 0.23 15.13
N ASP A 178 -9.58 0.38 14.45
CA ASP A 178 -8.93 -0.66 13.64
C ASP A 178 -8.40 -1.84 14.48
N VAL A 179 -7.96 -1.57 15.70
CA VAL A 179 -7.57 -2.60 16.67
C VAL A 179 -8.79 -3.11 17.46
N GLY A 180 -9.83 -2.30 17.60
CA GLY A 180 -10.98 -2.61 18.46
C GLY A 180 -10.62 -2.40 19.93
N ASP A 181 -10.07 -1.23 20.24
CA ASP A 181 -9.60 -0.86 21.58
C ASP A 181 -10.75 -0.93 22.61
N PRO A 182 -10.52 -1.45 23.84
CA PRO A 182 -11.51 -1.47 24.90
C PRO A 182 -11.82 -0.08 25.49
N GLU A 183 -11.07 0.97 25.15
CA GLU A 183 -11.36 2.36 25.52
C GLU A 183 -12.80 2.74 25.15
N THR A 184 -13.53 3.29 26.12
CA THR A 184 -14.91 3.74 25.96
C THR A 184 -14.98 5.23 25.66
N ILE A 185 -15.83 5.59 24.71
CA ILE A 185 -16.06 6.95 24.26
C ILE A 185 -17.53 7.35 24.43
N PRO A 186 -17.80 8.61 24.82
CA PRO A 186 -19.16 9.14 24.86
C PRO A 186 -19.59 9.58 23.45
N LEU A 187 -20.68 9.00 22.97
CA LEU A 187 -21.33 9.32 21.72
C LEU A 187 -22.60 10.12 21.99
N CYS A 188 -22.57 11.41 21.66
CA CYS A 188 -23.67 12.33 21.92
C CYS A 188 -24.57 12.48 20.69
N SER A 189 -25.87 12.38 20.90
CA SER A 189 -26.89 12.77 19.91
C SER A 189 -26.72 14.23 19.46
N PRO A 190 -27.09 14.59 18.22
CA PRO A 190 -26.98 15.96 17.71
C PRO A 190 -27.75 17.01 18.51
N ASP A 191 -28.84 16.60 19.19
CA ASP A 191 -29.64 17.46 20.07
C ASP A 191 -29.14 17.46 21.53
N GLY A 192 -28.07 16.71 21.83
CA GLY A 192 -27.43 16.65 23.13
C GLY A 192 -28.25 15.95 24.23
N LYS A 193 -29.40 15.34 23.88
CA LYS A 193 -30.31 14.75 24.88
C LYS A 193 -29.95 13.33 25.27
N THR A 194 -29.33 12.61 24.35
CA THR A 194 -28.90 11.22 24.54
C THR A 194 -27.38 11.13 24.46
N VAL A 195 -26.78 10.44 25.44
CA VAL A 195 -25.36 10.08 25.45
C VAL A 195 -25.27 8.56 25.57
N LEU A 196 -24.61 7.93 24.61
CA LEU A 196 -24.30 6.50 24.62
C LEU A 196 -22.82 6.32 24.94
N VAL A 197 -22.48 5.37 25.80
CA VAL A 197 -21.09 5.03 26.08
C VAL A 197 -20.78 3.71 25.39
N CYS A 198 -19.85 3.72 24.44
CA CYS A 198 -19.48 2.55 23.65
C CYS A 198 -17.96 2.41 23.59
N SER A 199 -17.43 1.19 23.55
CA SER A 199 -16.01 0.98 23.26
C SER A 199 -15.72 1.08 21.77
N TYR A 200 -14.47 1.35 21.39
CA TYR A 200 -14.06 1.24 19.98
C TYR A 200 -14.28 -0.18 19.44
N GLY A 201 -14.14 -1.21 20.30
CA GLY A 201 -14.52 -2.59 19.98
C GLY A 201 -15.99 -2.77 19.60
N ASP A 202 -16.91 -2.13 20.33
CA ASP A 202 -18.35 -2.16 20.02
C ASP A 202 -18.64 -1.48 18.69
N VAL A 203 -18.08 -0.27 18.46
CA VAL A 203 -18.23 0.48 17.21
C VAL A 203 -17.72 -0.33 16.03
N ARG A 204 -16.57 -1.00 16.17
CA ARG A 204 -16.01 -1.88 15.13
C ARG A 204 -16.96 -3.03 14.80
N ARG A 205 -17.55 -3.66 15.83
CA ARG A 205 -18.52 -4.74 15.63
C ARG A 205 -19.75 -4.24 14.87
N CYS A 206 -20.31 -3.10 15.25
CA CYS A 206 -21.42 -2.47 14.54
C CYS A 206 -21.06 -2.19 13.07
N LEU A 207 -19.85 -1.66 12.81
CA LEU A 207 -19.39 -1.38 11.45
C LEU A 207 -19.29 -2.65 10.58
N GLU A 208 -18.68 -3.70 11.10
CA GLU A 208 -18.54 -4.96 10.36
C GLU A 208 -19.89 -5.66 10.13
N ASN A 209 -20.79 -5.62 11.11
CA ASN A 209 -22.15 -6.15 10.97
C ASN A 209 -22.91 -5.44 9.84
N VAL A 210 -23.03 -4.11 9.93
CA VAL A 210 -23.78 -3.32 8.96
C VAL A 210 -23.16 -3.41 7.57
N TYR A 211 -21.83 -3.37 7.48
CA TYR A 211 -21.14 -3.55 6.20
C TYR A 211 -21.38 -4.95 5.60
N SER A 212 -21.40 -5.99 6.43
CA SER A 212 -21.70 -7.35 5.98
C SER A 212 -23.14 -7.51 5.50
N GLU A 213 -24.11 -6.89 6.17
CA GLU A 213 -25.50 -6.81 5.71
C GLU A 213 -25.60 -6.16 4.33
N LEU A 214 -24.91 -5.03 4.12
CA LEU A 214 -24.90 -4.33 2.83
C LEU A 214 -24.30 -5.18 1.71
N MET A 215 -23.23 -5.91 2.01
CA MET A 215 -22.63 -6.83 1.05
C MET A 215 -23.57 -8.00 0.74
N ALA A 216 -24.26 -8.56 1.75
CA ALA A 216 -25.19 -9.67 1.58
C ALA A 216 -26.44 -9.28 0.77
N ALA A 217 -27.01 -8.10 1.01
CA ALA A 217 -28.17 -7.58 0.27
C ALA A 217 -27.91 -7.55 -1.25
N ARG A 218 -26.71 -7.11 -1.66
CA ARG A 218 -26.26 -7.11 -3.07
C ARG A 218 -26.28 -8.50 -3.70
N PHE A 219 -25.93 -9.54 -2.95
CA PHE A 219 -25.93 -10.92 -3.45
C PHE A 219 -27.33 -11.56 -3.42
N GLY A 220 -28.18 -11.16 -2.48
CA GLY A 220 -29.59 -11.56 -2.41
C GLY A 220 -30.40 -11.06 -3.61
N GLU A 221 -30.27 -9.78 -3.96
CA GLU A 221 -30.93 -9.19 -5.14
C GLU A 221 -30.45 -9.81 -6.46
N ARG A 222 -29.14 -10.09 -6.59
CA ARG A 222 -28.59 -10.78 -7.77
C ARG A 222 -29.16 -12.19 -7.95
N ARG A 223 -29.44 -12.91 -6.85
CA ARG A 223 -30.08 -14.23 -6.92
C ARG A 223 -31.56 -14.12 -7.32
N MET A 224 -32.31 -13.16 -6.77
CA MET A 224 -33.72 -12.97 -7.15
C MET A 224 -33.88 -12.49 -8.60
N ASN A 225 -33.02 -11.58 -9.07
CA ASN A 225 -33.03 -11.12 -10.47
C ASN A 225 -32.61 -12.23 -11.44
N ALA A 226 -31.68 -13.11 -11.06
CA ALA A 226 -31.35 -14.30 -11.85
C ALA A 226 -32.51 -15.32 -11.90
N SER A 227 -33.24 -15.51 -10.79
CA SER A 227 -34.43 -16.37 -10.75
C SER A 227 -35.60 -15.81 -11.56
N GLN A 228 -35.81 -14.49 -11.57
CA GLN A 228 -36.83 -13.85 -12.42
C GLN A 228 -36.52 -13.97 -13.91
N PHE A 229 -35.24 -13.92 -14.30
CA PHE A 229 -34.84 -14.11 -15.70
C PHE A 229 -35.10 -15.54 -16.21
N VAL A 230 -35.05 -16.54 -15.31
CA VAL A 230 -35.34 -17.95 -15.66
C VAL A 230 -36.84 -18.24 -15.76
N VAL A 231 -37.69 -17.50 -15.02
CA VAL A 231 -39.16 -17.70 -15.04
C VAL A 231 -39.83 -16.99 -16.24
N GLY A 232 -39.14 -16.05 -16.90
CA GLY A 232 -39.67 -15.28 -18.04
C GLY A 232 -39.64 -15.94 -19.42
N GLN A 233 -39.06 -17.13 -19.57
CA GLN A 233 -39.05 -17.90 -20.84
C GLN A 233 -39.77 -19.24 -20.70
N GLY A 234 -41.02 -19.21 -20.23
CA GLY A 234 -41.96 -20.33 -20.38
C GLY A 234 -42.73 -20.20 -21.69
N MET A 235 -42.32 -20.96 -22.71
CA MET A 235 -43.01 -21.10 -24.01
C MET A 235 -44.53 -21.28 -23.84
N SER A 236 -45.31 -20.39 -24.47
CA SER A 236 -46.75 -20.60 -24.65
C SER A 236 -46.98 -21.76 -25.64
N PRO A 237 -47.86 -22.73 -25.36
CA PRO A 237 -48.15 -23.80 -26.31
C PRO A 237 -49.02 -23.25 -27.45
N MET A 238 -48.55 -23.39 -28.69
CA MET A 238 -49.31 -23.10 -29.91
C MET A 238 -50.52 -24.03 -30.00
N SER A 239 -51.73 -23.48 -29.86
CA SER A 239 -52.96 -24.19 -30.22
C SER A 239 -53.13 -24.17 -31.75
N SER A 240 -53.04 -25.33 -32.37
CA SER A 240 -53.42 -25.57 -33.76
C SER A 240 -54.94 -25.45 -33.92
N GLY A 241 -55.41 -24.53 -34.78
CA GLY A 241 -56.83 -24.37 -35.09
C GLY A 241 -57.09 -23.48 -36.30
N GLY A 242 -56.67 -23.93 -37.48
CA GLY A 242 -57.06 -23.32 -38.76
C GLY A 242 -58.31 -24.01 -39.31
N GLY A 243 -59.44 -23.29 -39.30
CA GLY A 243 -60.70 -23.76 -39.87
C GLY A 243 -60.80 -23.49 -41.37
N ILE A 244 -61.35 -24.45 -42.12
CA ILE A 244 -61.93 -24.25 -43.44
C ILE A 244 -63.23 -25.10 -43.54
N GLY A 245 -64.36 -24.42 -43.78
CA GLY A 245 -65.36 -24.86 -44.76
C GLY A 245 -66.53 -25.77 -44.35
N PHE A 246 -67.73 -25.21 -44.49
CA PHE A 246 -68.96 -25.82 -45.06
C PHE A 246 -69.95 -26.62 -44.17
N MET A 247 -71.19 -26.12 -44.14
CA MET A 247 -72.47 -26.72 -43.70
C MET A 247 -72.95 -27.88 -44.64
N PRO A 248 -74.14 -28.51 -44.43
CA PRO A 248 -74.74 -29.13 -43.23
C PRO A 248 -75.30 -30.55 -43.55
N GLY A 249 -75.64 -31.37 -42.53
CA GLY A 249 -76.23 -32.69 -42.83
C GLY A 249 -76.79 -33.48 -41.64
N LYS A 250 -78.08 -33.26 -41.37
CA LYS A 250 -79.13 -34.21 -40.93
C LYS A 250 -78.76 -35.57 -40.29
N LYS A 251 -79.55 -35.85 -39.24
CA LYS A 251 -80.25 -37.12 -38.90
C LYS A 251 -79.40 -38.22 -38.24
N GLU A 252 -79.66 -38.61 -36.98
CA GLU A 252 -80.79 -39.42 -36.43
C GLU A 252 -80.27 -40.84 -36.16
N ARG A 253 -80.41 -41.30 -34.90
CA ARG A 253 -80.58 -42.70 -34.38
C ARG A 253 -79.71 -43.81 -35.03
N MET A 254 -79.04 -44.67 -34.27
CA MET A 254 -79.57 -45.57 -33.24
C MET A 254 -78.40 -46.28 -32.56
#